data_AF-A0A9D1HQH0-F1
#
_entry.id   AF-A0A9D1HQH0-F1
#
_cell.length_a   1.000
_cell.length_b   1.000
_cell.length_c   1.000
_cell.angle_alpha   90.00
_cell.angle_beta   90.00
_cell.angle_gamma   90.00
#
_symmetry.space_group_name_H-M   'P 1'
#
loop_
_entity.id
_entity.type
_entity.pdbx_description
1 polymer ?
#
loop_
_entity_poly.entity_id
_entity_poly.type
_entity_poly.pdbx_seq_one_letter_code
_entity_poly.pdbx_strand_id
1 'polypeptide(L)'
;MEILAASVGVVDTTLMTWVHRYDLHGEEAFTVRSRNHSYTREFKKSIVQEYLDGYGSLRNIAAKYNISSGMLSGWVKRYNDPEGLKDYMPQGDVYTMKS
;
A
#
# COMPACT_ATOMS: atom_id res chain seq x y z
N MET A 1 5.45 -24.63 -2.19
CA MET A 1 5.95 -23.24 -2.23
C MET A 1 7.24 -23.06 -1.44
N GLU A 2 7.50 -23.86 -0.40
CA GLU A 2 8.74 -23.80 0.41
C GLU A 2 10.03 -23.82 -0.41
N ILE A 3 10.08 -24.62 -1.49
CA ILE A 3 11.28 -24.79 -2.32
C ILE A 3 11.65 -23.48 -3.06
N LEU A 4 10.64 -22.70 -3.48
CA LEU A 4 10.86 -21.43 -4.21
C LEU A 4 11.19 -20.26 -3.27
N ALA A 5 10.55 -20.21 -2.09
CA ALA A 5 10.85 -19.18 -1.08
C ALA A 5 12.31 -19.31 -0.59
N ALA A 6 12.74 -20.54 -0.30
CA ALA A 6 14.11 -20.84 0.10
C ALA A 6 15.13 -20.54 -1.00
N SER A 7 14.81 -20.83 -2.28
CA SER A 7 15.74 -20.58 -3.39
C SER A 7 15.95 -19.10 -3.70
N VAL A 8 14.98 -18.25 -3.41
CA VAL A 8 15.06 -16.78 -3.61
C VAL A 8 15.57 -16.06 -2.35
N GLY A 9 15.75 -16.77 -1.23
CA GLY A 9 16.21 -16.19 0.03
C GLY A 9 15.19 -15.26 0.68
N VAL A 10 13.90 -15.46 0.42
CA VAL A 10 12.81 -14.60 0.87
C VAL A 10 11.86 -15.39 1.75
N VAL A 11 11.35 -14.77 2.81
CA VAL A 11 10.34 -15.38 3.70
C VAL A 11 9.09 -15.75 2.88
N ASP A 12 8.56 -16.96 3.08
CA ASP A 12 7.42 -17.52 2.34
C ASP A 12 6.22 -16.55 2.26
N THR A 13 5.96 -15.80 3.34
CA THR A 13 4.89 -14.80 3.41
C THR A 13 5.05 -13.63 2.42
N THR A 14 6.28 -13.23 2.11
CA THR A 14 6.59 -12.20 1.13
C THR A 14 6.37 -12.74 -0.29
N LEU A 15 6.82 -13.96 -0.57
CA LEU A 15 6.59 -14.62 -1.86
C LEU A 15 5.08 -14.78 -2.12
N MET A 16 4.34 -15.26 -1.13
CA MET A 16 2.87 -15.37 -1.17
C MET A 16 2.19 -14.03 -1.44
N THR A 17 2.76 -12.93 -0.96
CA THR A 17 2.22 -11.58 -1.21
C THR A 17 2.51 -11.14 -2.64
N TRP A 18 3.70 -11.45 -3.17
CA TRP A 18 4.05 -11.15 -4.56
C TRP A 18 3.22 -11.95 -5.55
N VAL A 19 3.05 -13.26 -5.33
CA VAL A 19 2.19 -14.12 -6.14
C VAL A 19 0.76 -13.59 -6.15
N HIS A 20 0.19 -13.30 -4.97
CA HIS A 20 -1.17 -12.77 -4.89
C HIS A 20 -1.32 -11.41 -5.58
N ARG A 21 -0.33 -10.52 -5.49
CA ARG A 21 -0.36 -9.24 -6.21
C ARG A 21 -0.28 -9.44 -7.72
N TYR A 22 0.53 -10.39 -8.18
CA TYR A 22 0.62 -10.73 -9.60
C TYR A 22 -0.69 -11.33 -10.11
N ASP A 23 -1.32 -12.23 -9.36
CA ASP A 23 -2.61 -12.82 -9.75
C ASP A 23 -3.71 -11.75 -9.92
N LEU A 24 -3.66 -10.65 -9.15
CA LEU A 24 -4.64 -9.57 -9.21
C LEU A 24 -4.33 -8.49 -10.26
N HIS A 25 -3.06 -8.14 -10.46
CA HIS A 25 -2.65 -6.96 -11.25
C HIS A 25 -1.71 -7.28 -12.42
N GLY A 26 -1.34 -8.55 -12.59
CA GLY A 26 -0.33 -8.96 -13.57
C GLY A 26 1.01 -8.26 -13.35
N GLU A 27 1.66 -7.89 -14.46
CA GLU A 27 2.96 -7.20 -14.44
C GLU A 27 2.90 -5.81 -13.80
N GLU A 28 1.72 -5.19 -13.73
CA GLU A 28 1.52 -3.88 -13.09
C GLU A 28 1.73 -3.93 -11.56
N ALA A 29 1.73 -5.12 -10.96
CA ALA A 29 2.11 -5.31 -9.55
C ALA A 29 3.56 -4.89 -9.27
N PHE A 30 4.43 -4.94 -10.30
CA PHE A 30 5.87 -4.76 -10.17
C PHE A 30 6.41 -3.56 -10.97
N THR A 31 5.54 -2.69 -11.47
CA THR A 31 5.99 -1.50 -12.21
C THR A 31 6.82 -0.59 -11.30
N VAL A 32 8.07 -0.35 -11.69
CA VAL A 32 8.93 0.61 -11.00
C VAL A 32 8.43 2.01 -11.34
N ARG A 33 8.02 2.78 -10.32
CA ARG A 33 7.51 4.14 -10.48
C ARG A 33 8.58 5.15 -10.11
N SER A 34 8.70 6.21 -10.92
CA SER A 34 9.67 7.30 -10.71
C SER A 34 9.26 8.28 -9.61
N ARG A 35 8.01 8.23 -9.15
CA ARG A 35 7.47 9.09 -8.07
C ARG A 35 6.58 8.30 -7.13
N ASN A 36 6.51 8.76 -5.88
CA ASN A 36 5.60 8.24 -4.88
C ASN A 36 4.14 8.45 -5.31
N HIS A 37 3.27 7.48 -5.01
CA HIS A 37 1.84 7.65 -5.16
C HIS A 37 1.31 8.70 -4.19
N SER A 38 0.55 9.66 -4.72
CA SER A 38 -0.33 10.48 -3.90
C SER A 38 -1.71 9.83 -3.89
N TYR A 39 -2.22 9.56 -2.69
CA TYR A 39 -3.57 9.04 -2.50
C TYR A 39 -4.42 10.13 -1.86
N THR A 40 -5.59 10.38 -2.44
CA THR A 40 -6.57 11.29 -1.85
C THR A 40 -7.05 10.77 -0.51
N ARG A 41 -7.55 11.66 0.34
CA ARG A 41 -8.07 11.28 1.65
C ARG A 41 -9.30 10.40 1.55
N GLU A 42 -10.15 10.65 0.56
CA GLU A 42 -11.35 9.86 0.27
C GLU A 42 -10.95 8.42 -0.09
N PHE A 43 -9.92 8.25 -0.91
CA PHE A 43 -9.38 6.94 -1.27
C PHE A 43 -8.78 6.22 -0.06
N LYS A 44 -7.98 6.90 0.77
CA LYS A 44 -7.46 6.29 2.01
C LYS A 44 -8.61 5.87 2.94
N LYS A 45 -9.62 6.72 3.08
CA LYS A 45 -10.78 6.47 3.95
C LYS A 45 -11.60 5.27 3.48
N SER A 46 -11.86 5.15 2.18
CA SER A 46 -12.63 4.02 1.65
C SER A 46 -11.93 2.67 1.92
N ILE A 47 -10.61 2.62 1.74
CA ILE A 47 -9.83 1.38 1.99
C ILE A 47 -9.76 1.06 3.48
N VAL A 48 -9.57 2.08 4.33
CA VAL A 48 -9.59 1.89 5.79
C VAL A 48 -10.96 1.38 6.25
N GLN A 49 -12.05 1.94 5.72
CA GLN A 49 -13.40 1.49 6.05
C GLN A 49 -13.63 0.04 5.61
N GLU A 50 -13.18 -0.34 4.40
CA GLU A 50 -13.28 -1.72 3.93
C GLU A 50 -12.59 -2.71 4.89
N TYR A 51 -11.44 -2.31 5.46
CA TYR A 51 -10.76 -3.10 6.48
C TYR A 51 -11.54 -3.16 7.81
N LEU A 52 -12.06 -2.03 8.28
CA LEU A 52 -12.81 -1.96 9.53
C LEU A 52 -14.15 -2.71 9.47
N ASP A 53 -14.76 -2.76 8.29
CA ASP A 53 -15.99 -3.51 8.03
C ASP A 53 -15.76 -5.04 7.93
N GLY A 54 -14.49 -5.48 7.93
CA GLY A 54 -14.12 -6.89 7.97
C GLY A 54 -14.16 -7.59 6.61
N TYR A 55 -14.19 -6.86 5.48
CA TYR A 55 -14.22 -7.46 4.13
C TYR A 55 -12.93 -8.19 3.74
N GLY A 56 -11.87 -8.08 4.54
CA GLY A 56 -10.65 -8.83 4.32
C GLY A 56 -9.56 -8.54 5.34
N SER A 57 -8.52 -9.37 5.33
CA SER A 57 -7.30 -9.11 6.09
C SER A 57 -6.56 -7.89 5.53
N LEU A 58 -5.68 -7.28 6.34
CA LEU A 58 -4.76 -6.22 5.89
C LEU A 58 -4.02 -6.61 4.61
N ARG A 59 -3.59 -7.88 4.49
CA ARG A 59 -2.84 -8.37 3.34
C ARG A 59 -3.71 -8.43 2.09
N ASN A 60 -4.94 -8.95 2.22
CA ASN A 60 -5.86 -9.09 1.08
C ASN A 60 -6.29 -7.72 0.55
N ILE A 61 -6.66 -6.80 1.45
CA ILE A 61 -7.08 -5.45 1.07
C ILE A 61 -5.89 -4.66 0.49
N ALA A 62 -4.70 -4.77 1.10
CA ALA A 62 -3.52 -4.11 0.56
C ALA A 62 -3.17 -4.65 -0.85
N ALA A 63 -3.25 -5.97 -1.05
CA ALA A 63 -3.04 -6.57 -2.36
C ALA A 63 -4.09 -6.13 -3.39
N LYS A 64 -5.38 -6.07 -3.01
CA LYS A 64 -6.48 -5.57 -3.85
C LYS A 64 -6.20 -4.17 -4.40
N TYR A 65 -5.67 -3.28 -3.58
CA TYR A 65 -5.36 -1.90 -3.98
C TYR A 65 -3.90 -1.69 -4.42
N ASN A 66 -3.13 -2.77 -4.57
CA ASN A 66 -1.71 -2.76 -4.93
C ASN A 66 -0.86 -1.82 -4.05
N ILE A 67 -1.17 -1.77 -2.75
CA ILE A 67 -0.42 -1.05 -1.71
C ILE A 67 0.27 -2.04 -0.76
N SER A 68 1.19 -1.55 0.07
CA SER A 68 1.78 -2.40 1.10
C SER A 68 0.86 -2.54 2.31
N SER A 69 0.87 -3.71 2.96
CA SER A 69 0.12 -3.94 4.21
C SER A 69 0.56 -3.00 5.33
N GLY A 70 1.85 -2.64 5.37
CA GLY A 70 2.38 -1.64 6.29
C GLY A 70 1.80 -0.24 6.05
N MET A 71 1.59 0.15 4.79
CA MET A 71 0.95 1.43 4.45
C MET A 71 -0.50 1.47 4.93
N LEU A 72 -1.28 0.41 4.66
CA LEU A 72 -2.66 0.31 5.13
C LEU A 72 -2.72 0.32 6.67
N SER A 73 -1.85 -0.42 7.35
CA SER A 73 -1.74 -0.39 8.82
C SER A 73 -1.46 1.03 9.33
N GLY A 74 -0.58 1.78 8.66
CA GLY A 74 -0.32 3.18 8.98
C GLY A 74 -1.55 4.08 8.81
N TRP A 75 -2.36 3.86 7.77
CA TRP A 75 -3.61 4.60 7.56
C TRP A 75 -4.66 4.27 8.62
N VAL A 76 -4.84 3.00 8.97
CA VAL A 76 -5.77 2.56 10.04
C VAL A 76 -5.38 3.20 11.38
N LYS A 77 -4.08 3.21 11.71
CA LYS A 77 -3.58 3.86 12.93
C LYS A 77 -3.93 5.35 12.97
N ARG A 78 -3.68 6.08 11.88
CA ARG A 78 -4.00 7.51 11.78
C ARG A 78 -5.50 7.80 11.76
N TYR A 79 -6.31 6.87 11.27
CA TYR A 79 -7.76 7.00 11.30
C TYR A 79 -8.33 6.96 12.72
N ASN A 80 -7.70 6.16 13.60
CA ASN A 80 -8.10 6.03 15.01
C ASN A 80 -7.44 7.07 15.94
N ASP A 81 -6.54 7.90 15.41
CA ASP A 81 -5.88 9.00 16.14
C ASP A 81 -6.83 10.21 16.21
N PRO A 82 -6.93 10.92 17.36
CA PRO A 82 -7.66 12.19 17.45
C PRO A 82 -7.25 13.23 16.38
N GLU A 83 -6.01 13.22 15.91
CA GLU A 83 -5.52 14.12 14.84
C GLU A 83 -5.92 13.68 13.41
N GLY A 84 -6.39 12.45 13.24
CA GLY A 84 -7.02 11.92 12.03
C GLY A 84 -6.12 11.75 10.78
N LEU A 85 -6.73 11.26 9.70
CA LEU A 85 -6.13 11.25 8.36
C LEU A 85 -6.04 12.69 7.82
N LYS A 86 -4.87 13.32 7.96
CA LYS A 86 -4.56 14.62 7.35
C LYS A 86 -4.34 14.47 5.84
N ASP A 87 -4.80 15.45 5.08
CA ASP A 87 -4.46 15.59 3.67
C ASP A 87 -2.94 15.77 3.51
N TYR A 88 -2.38 15.18 2.46
CA TYR A 88 -1.04 15.56 2.06
C TYR A 88 -1.13 16.95 1.43
N MET A 89 -0.85 17.98 2.23
CA MET A 89 -0.52 19.30 1.71
C MET A 89 0.96 19.27 1.34
N PRO A 90 1.34 19.32 0.05
CA PRO A 90 2.72 19.64 -0.28
C PRO A 90 3.00 21.01 0.31
N GLN A 91 3.82 21.09 1.36
CA GLN A 91 4.45 22.36 1.71
C GLN A 91 5.29 22.73 0.49
N GLY A 92 4.81 23.72 -0.26
CA GLY A 92 5.35 24.15 -1.54
C GLY A 92 6.65 24.93 -1.42
N ASP A 93 7.54 24.53 -0.52
CA ASP A 93 8.84 25.14 -0.37
C ASP A 93 9.93 24.12 -0.74
N VAL A 94 10.79 24.52 -1.69
CA VAL A 94 12.03 23.87 -2.15
C VAL A 94 11.88 22.92 -3.37
N TYR A 95 11.54 23.48 -4.54
CA TYR A 95 12.44 23.62 -5.71
C TYR A 95 11.64 24.15 -6.92
N THR A 96 11.57 25.48 -7.06
CA THR A 96 11.48 26.09 -8.39
C THR A 96 12.90 26.06 -8.96
N MET A 97 13.21 25.05 -9.78
CA MET A 97 14.33 25.20 -10.71
C MET A 97 13.92 26.24 -11.76
N LYS A 98 14.47 27.44 -11.64
CA LYS A 98 14.45 28.45 -12.71
C LYS A 98 15.10 27.82 -13.95
N SER A 99 14.43 27.92 -15.09
CA SER A 99 15.05 27.87 -16.41
C SER A 99 14.87 29.23 -17.08
#